data_AF-J8Q6X9-F1
#
_entry.id   AF-J8Q6X9-F1
#
_cell.length_a   1.000
_cell.length_b   1.000
_cell.length_c   1.000
_cell.angle_alpha   90.00
_cell.angle_beta   90.00
_cell.angle_gamma   90.00
#
_symmetry.space_group_name_H-M   'P 1'
#
loop_
_entity.id
_entity.type
_entity.pdbx_description
1 polymer ?
#
loop_
_entity_poly.entity_id
_entity_poly.type
_entity_poly.pdbx_seq_one_letter_code
_entity_poly.pdbx_strand_id
1 'polypeptide(L)'
;MSSSLGQASKFQATSAVNGLLSSLLPGIPKIRENNGKARVKNGSKAQLIDRNLKKRVELQNRDVHKIKKRAKLAKKKQVKKHKCDKEQLEQVAKYQVLKRHQEEGTLTEHERKYLNKLIRRNSQNLRTWDLEEEVRDELDDVQQYILNQTIPTAKTDRSQRRRSKRKQFKEDTSNDSTRDHRYPGLTPGLAPVGLSDEEDSSEED
;
A
#
# COMPACT_ATOMS: atom_id res chain seq x y z
N MET A 1 24.20 31.03 20.65
CA MET A 1 23.94 29.83 21.48
C MET A 1 24.74 29.84 22.79
N SER A 2 24.84 30.98 23.50
CA SER A 2 25.75 31.14 24.66
C SER A 2 25.04 31.06 26.03
N SER A 3 23.71 31.11 26.08
CA SER A 3 22.93 31.16 27.32
C SER A 3 22.73 29.81 28.04
N SER A 4 22.88 28.67 27.36
CA SER A 4 22.66 27.34 27.95
C SER A 4 23.81 26.87 28.84
N LEU A 5 25.05 27.26 28.54
CA LEU A 5 26.23 26.89 29.33
C LEU A 5 26.20 27.49 30.74
N GLY A 6 25.74 28.75 30.86
CA GLY A 6 25.62 29.44 32.14
C GLY A 6 24.49 28.91 33.04
N GLN A 7 23.51 28.21 32.47
CA GLN A 7 22.42 27.61 33.24
C GLN A 7 22.82 26.24 33.81
N ALA A 8 23.61 25.47 33.07
CA ALA A 8 24.15 24.20 33.54
C ALA A 8 25.13 24.38 34.71
N SER A 9 26.02 25.39 34.63
CA SER A 9 26.97 25.68 35.72
C SER A 9 26.28 26.14 37.01
N LYS A 10 25.25 26.99 36.90
CA LYS A 10 24.40 27.42 38.02
C LYS A 10 23.67 26.24 38.68
N PHE A 11 23.12 25.34 37.88
CA PHE A 11 22.47 24.13 38.39
C PHE A 11 23.45 23.21 39.13
N GLN A 12 24.67 23.04 38.61
CA GLN A 12 25.70 22.23 39.25
C GLN A 12 26.15 22.85 40.59
N ALA A 13 26.34 24.17 40.62
CA ALA A 13 26.71 24.89 41.84
C ALA A 13 25.63 24.81 42.93
N THR A 14 24.36 25.00 42.57
CA THR A 14 23.24 24.89 43.52
C THR A 14 23.04 23.47 44.05
N SER A 15 23.31 22.45 43.23
CA SER A 15 23.28 21.05 43.65
C SER A 15 24.35 20.76 44.72
N ALA A 16 25.59 21.21 44.50
CA ALA A 16 26.69 21.03 45.45
C ALA A 16 26.42 21.74 46.79
N VAL A 17 25.94 22.99 46.74
CA VAL A 17 25.57 23.76 47.94
C VAL A 17 24.44 23.08 48.71
N ASN A 18 23.40 22.60 48.01
CA ASN A 18 22.31 21.86 48.65
C ASN A 18 22.78 20.57 49.33
N GLY A 19 23.77 19.88 48.76
CA GLY A 19 24.41 18.71 49.37
C GLY A 19 25.08 19.07 50.70
N LEU A 20 25.94 20.09 50.69
CA LEU A 20 26.64 20.58 51.89
C LEU A 20 25.68 21.08 52.98
N LEU A 21 24.65 21.82 52.60
CA LEU A 21 23.66 22.32 53.56
C LEU A 21 22.87 21.17 54.19
N SER A 22 22.54 20.12 53.43
CA SER A 22 21.84 18.95 53.97
C SER A 22 22.70 18.08 54.88
N SER A 23 24.03 18.07 54.71
CA SER A 23 24.94 17.34 55.60
C SER A 23 25.27 18.11 56.89
N LEU A 24 25.31 19.44 56.84
CA LEU A 24 25.65 20.28 57.99
C LEU A 24 24.44 20.64 58.86
N LEU A 25 23.25 20.79 58.25
CA LEU A 25 22.07 21.31 58.93
C LEU A 25 20.84 20.44 58.60
N PRO A 26 20.48 19.47 59.46
CA PRO A 26 19.31 18.65 59.24
C PRO A 26 18.03 19.51 59.25
N GLY A 27 17.25 19.43 58.17
CA GLY A 27 15.95 20.11 58.06
C GLY A 27 15.92 21.37 57.17
N ILE A 28 17.04 21.78 56.56
CA ILE A 28 17.05 22.96 55.68
C ILE A 28 16.44 22.67 54.31
N PRO A 29 15.52 23.52 53.80
CA PRO A 29 14.94 23.36 52.48
C PRO A 29 15.97 23.65 51.37
N LYS A 30 16.10 22.74 50.41
CA LYS A 30 16.97 22.89 49.23
C LYS A 30 16.62 24.15 48.43
N ILE A 31 17.63 24.95 48.09
CA ILE A 31 17.54 26.16 47.26
C ILE A 31 17.18 25.73 45.82
N ARG A 32 16.10 26.28 45.26
CA ARG A 32 15.66 26.05 43.87
C ARG A 32 15.64 27.38 43.13
N GLU A 33 16.35 27.49 42.01
CA GLU A 33 16.56 28.76 41.27
C GLU A 33 15.30 29.34 40.63
N ASN A 34 14.26 28.54 40.43
CA ASN A 34 12.96 29.01 39.99
C ASN A 34 11.92 28.56 41.00
N ASN A 35 11.44 29.48 41.84
CA ASN A 35 10.09 29.49 42.40
C ASN A 35 9.91 30.76 43.24
N GLY A 36 9.37 31.82 42.62
CA GLY A 36 8.48 32.73 43.35
C GLY A 36 7.31 31.92 43.87
N LYS A 37 7.46 31.32 45.06
CA LYS A 37 6.36 30.59 45.69
C LYS A 37 5.33 31.63 46.09
N ALA A 38 4.22 31.68 45.38
CA ALA A 38 2.99 32.24 45.93
C ALA A 38 2.84 31.66 47.33
N ARG A 39 2.85 32.53 48.35
CA ARG A 39 2.61 32.16 49.75
C ARG A 39 1.19 31.57 49.76
N VAL A 40 1.07 30.25 49.65
CA VAL A 40 -0.20 29.57 49.88
C VAL A 40 -0.49 29.85 51.35
N LYS A 41 -1.45 30.75 51.60
CA LYS A 41 -1.94 31.03 52.95
C LYS A 41 -2.54 29.73 53.46
N ASN A 42 -1.71 28.94 54.13
CA ASN A 42 -2.16 27.82 54.94
C ASN A 42 -2.89 28.47 56.11
N GLY A 43 -4.23 28.59 55.98
CA GLY A 43 -5.09 29.09 57.02
C GLY A 43 -4.93 28.29 58.33
N SER A 44 -5.66 28.70 59.37
CA SER A 44 -5.68 27.98 60.65
C SER A 44 -5.95 26.47 60.43
N LYS A 45 -5.41 25.61 61.31
CA LYS A 45 -5.59 24.15 61.23
C LYS A 45 -7.08 23.78 61.08
N ALA A 46 -7.98 24.54 61.71
CA ALA A 46 -9.43 24.39 61.56
C ALA A 46 -9.94 24.69 60.15
N GLN A 47 -9.44 25.74 59.48
CA GLN A 47 -9.76 26.04 58.07
C GLN A 47 -9.23 24.96 57.13
N LEU A 48 -8.08 24.36 57.45
CA LEU A 48 -7.54 23.23 56.67
C LEU A 48 -8.39 21.97 56.85
N ILE A 49 -8.90 21.71 58.06
CA ILE A 49 -9.84 20.61 58.35
C ILE A 49 -11.16 20.80 57.60
N ASP A 50 -11.79 21.98 57.67
CA ASP A 50 -13.04 22.28 56.95
C ASP A 50 -12.86 22.12 55.43
N ARG A 51 -11.76 22.65 54.88
CA ARG A 51 -11.44 22.47 53.46
C ARG A 51 -11.26 21.00 53.07
N ASN A 52 -10.63 20.20 53.93
CA ASN A 52 -10.43 18.77 53.67
C ASN A 52 -11.74 17.98 53.79
N LEU A 53 -12.62 18.34 54.73
CA LEU A 53 -13.97 17.75 54.87
C LEU A 53 -14.83 18.03 53.63
N LYS A 54 -14.86 19.27 53.15
CA LYS A 54 -15.56 19.65 51.90
C LYS A 54 -15.05 18.86 50.70
N LYS A 55 -13.72 18.77 50.54
CA LYS A 55 -13.10 17.93 49.50
C LYS A 55 -13.43 16.45 49.64
N ARG A 56 -13.60 15.93 50.85
CA ARG A 56 -13.96 14.52 51.08
C ARG A 56 -15.37 14.22 50.56
N VAL A 57 -16.32 15.12 50.80
CA VAL A 57 -17.69 15.01 50.27
C VAL A 57 -17.69 15.08 48.74
N GLU A 58 -16.92 16.00 48.15
CA GLU A 58 -16.74 16.09 46.69
C GLU A 58 -16.13 14.81 46.09
N LEU A 59 -15.16 14.20 46.78
CA LEU A 59 -14.53 12.94 46.36
C LEU A 59 -15.49 11.74 46.50
N GLN A 60 -16.36 11.74 47.51
CA GLN A 60 -17.35 10.70 47.73
C GLN A 60 -18.48 10.75 46.68
N ASN A 61 -18.85 11.94 46.23
CA ASN A 61 -19.84 12.14 45.16
C ASN A 61 -19.28 11.92 43.75
N ARG A 62 -17.96 11.72 43.62
CA ARG A 62 -17.30 11.53 42.33
C ARG A 62 -17.43 10.08 41.88
N ASP A 63 -17.86 9.87 40.64
CA ASP A 63 -17.99 8.53 40.06
C ASP A 63 -16.59 7.92 39.77
N VAL A 64 -16.03 7.26 40.78
CA VAL A 64 -14.73 6.60 40.74
C VAL A 64 -14.67 5.53 39.64
N HIS A 65 -15.79 4.86 39.36
CA HIS A 65 -15.87 3.82 38.34
C HIS A 65 -15.72 4.39 36.93
N LYS A 66 -16.42 5.48 36.60
CA LYS A 66 -16.26 6.16 35.30
C LYS A 66 -14.84 6.66 35.10
N ILE A 67 -14.20 7.19 36.14
CA ILE A 67 -12.81 7.68 36.06
C ILE A 67 -11.83 6.53 35.84
N LYS A 68 -11.95 5.44 36.61
CA LYS A 68 -11.13 4.23 36.44
C LYS A 68 -11.33 3.63 35.04
N LYS A 69 -12.56 3.60 34.52
CA LYS A 69 -12.87 3.15 33.16
C LYS A 69 -12.17 4.02 32.11
N ARG A 70 -12.26 5.34 32.21
CA ARG A 70 -11.57 6.28 31.30
C ARG A 70 -10.05 6.12 31.36
N ALA A 71 -9.47 6.02 32.55
CA ALA A 71 -8.03 5.80 32.73
C ALA A 71 -7.57 4.46 32.12
N LYS A 72 -8.34 3.39 32.31
CA LYS A 72 -8.06 2.07 31.71
C LYS A 72 -8.12 2.12 30.18
N LEU A 73 -9.11 2.82 29.62
CA LEU A 73 -9.22 3.01 28.16
C LEU A 73 -8.05 3.82 27.61
N ALA A 74 -7.65 4.91 28.28
CA ALA A 74 -6.48 5.70 27.90
C ALA A 74 -5.20 4.86 27.90
N LYS A 75 -4.97 4.07 28.97
CA LYS A 75 -3.83 3.15 29.05
C LYS A 75 -3.86 2.10 27.92
N LYS A 76 -5.02 1.50 27.64
CA LYS A 76 -5.18 0.56 26.52
C LYS A 76 -4.86 1.20 25.18
N LYS A 77 -5.30 2.45 24.94
CA LYS A 77 -5.00 3.19 23.71
C LYS A 77 -3.50 3.45 23.56
N GLN A 78 -2.83 3.84 24.65
CA GLN A 78 -1.38 4.04 24.66
C GLN A 78 -0.61 2.74 24.36
N VAL A 79 -0.99 1.64 24.99
CA VAL A 79 -0.36 0.32 24.74
C VAL A 79 -0.57 -0.12 23.30
N LYS A 80 -1.79 0.05 22.76
CA LYS A 80 -2.06 -0.26 21.35
C LYS A 80 -1.21 0.59 20.40
N LYS A 81 -1.12 1.90 20.65
CA LYS A 81 -0.28 2.79 19.85
C LYS A 81 1.18 2.34 19.87
N HIS A 82 1.74 2.10 21.06
CA HIS A 82 3.11 1.64 21.19
C HIS A 82 3.34 0.28 20.47
N LYS A 83 2.36 -0.62 20.50
CA LYS A 83 2.45 -1.89 19.75
C LYS A 83 2.49 -1.64 18.24
N CYS A 84 1.63 -0.78 17.71
CA CYS A 84 1.63 -0.41 16.30
C CYS A 84 2.94 0.27 15.89
N ASP A 85 3.43 1.22 16.70
CA ASP A 85 4.69 1.92 16.43
C ASP A 85 5.87 0.93 16.41
N LYS A 86 5.88 -0.05 17.32
CA LYS A 86 6.90 -1.11 17.35
C LYS A 86 6.80 -2.03 16.13
N GLU A 87 5.60 -2.45 15.75
CA GLU A 87 5.36 -3.28 14.55
C GLU A 87 5.81 -2.56 13.28
N GLN A 88 5.56 -1.25 13.16
CA GLN A 88 6.04 -0.44 12.05
C GLN A 88 7.57 -0.38 12.02
N LEU A 89 8.21 -0.14 13.17
CA LEU A 89 9.67 -0.14 13.27
C LEU A 89 10.27 -1.50 12.88
N GLU A 90 9.67 -2.60 13.34
CA GLU A 90 10.07 -3.96 12.96
C GLU A 90 9.92 -4.21 11.46
N GLN A 91 8.86 -3.70 10.82
CA GLN A 91 8.68 -3.80 9.37
C GLN A 91 9.73 -3.01 8.59
N VAL A 92 10.04 -1.78 9.03
CA VAL A 92 11.09 -0.95 8.43
C VAL A 92 12.46 -1.63 8.56
N ALA A 93 12.77 -2.18 9.73
CA ALA A 93 14.01 -2.92 9.96
C ALA A 93 14.08 -4.17 9.05
N LYS A 94 13.00 -4.95 8.96
CA LYS A 94 12.91 -6.11 8.04
C LYS A 94 13.14 -5.71 6.59
N TYR A 95 12.53 -4.61 6.14
CA TYR A 95 12.73 -4.09 4.79
C TYR A 95 14.19 -3.72 4.52
N GLN A 96 14.84 -3.02 5.46
CA GLN A 96 16.25 -2.66 5.32
C GLN A 96 17.17 -3.88 5.23
N VAL A 97 16.92 -4.91 6.05
CA VAL A 97 17.67 -6.17 6.00
C VAL A 97 17.47 -6.88 4.68
N LEU A 98 16.22 -7.05 4.24
CA LEU A 98 15.89 -7.67 2.95
C LEU A 98 16.55 -6.95 1.78
N LYS A 99 16.53 -5.61 1.80
CA LYS A 99 17.15 -4.78 0.76
C LYS A 99 18.66 -5.03 0.69
N ARG A 100 19.35 -5.06 1.84
CA ARG A 100 20.80 -5.37 1.90
C ARG A 100 21.10 -6.78 1.37
N HIS A 101 20.37 -7.79 1.84
CA HIS A 101 20.57 -9.17 1.36
C HIS A 101 20.26 -9.32 -0.14
N GLN A 102 19.34 -8.52 -0.68
CA GLN A 102 19.05 -8.50 -2.10
C GLN A 102 20.19 -7.84 -2.90
N GLU A 103 20.74 -6.72 -2.43
CA GLU A 103 21.87 -6.02 -3.04
C GLU A 103 23.16 -6.87 -3.02
N GLU A 104 23.39 -7.60 -1.92
CA GLU A 104 24.54 -8.48 -1.73
C GLU A 104 24.35 -9.88 -2.36
N GLY A 105 23.13 -10.21 -2.81
CA GLY A 105 22.80 -11.53 -3.36
C GLY A 105 22.74 -12.66 -2.32
N THR A 106 22.78 -12.34 -1.03
CA THR A 106 22.81 -13.28 0.12
C THR A 106 21.42 -13.66 0.64
N LEU A 107 20.39 -13.53 -0.19
CA LEU A 107 19.00 -13.72 0.21
C LEU A 107 18.71 -15.18 0.64
N THR A 108 18.18 -15.35 1.84
CA THR A 108 17.82 -16.68 2.36
C THR A 108 16.56 -17.25 1.70
N GLU A 109 16.34 -18.56 1.78
CA GLU A 109 15.17 -19.21 1.18
C GLU A 109 13.84 -18.69 1.78
N HIS A 110 13.82 -18.44 3.10
CA HIS A 110 12.65 -17.89 3.78
C HIS A 110 12.32 -16.47 3.30
N GLU A 111 13.34 -15.63 3.13
CA GLU A 111 13.18 -14.27 2.62
C GLU A 111 12.73 -14.28 1.15
N ARG A 112 13.27 -15.16 0.32
CA ARG A 112 12.82 -15.36 -1.06
C ARG A 112 11.35 -15.79 -1.12
N LYS A 113 10.94 -16.75 -0.29
CA LYS A 113 9.54 -17.18 -0.20
C LYS A 113 8.62 -16.05 0.25
N TYR A 114 9.06 -15.24 1.20
CA TYR A 114 8.34 -14.06 1.66
C TYR A 114 8.17 -13.02 0.55
N LEU A 115 9.26 -12.68 -0.16
CA LEU A 115 9.23 -11.74 -1.29
C LEU A 115 8.33 -12.24 -2.41
N ASN A 116 8.41 -13.52 -2.78
CA ASN A 116 7.51 -14.10 -3.80
C ASN A 116 6.04 -14.02 -3.40
N LYS A 117 5.71 -14.26 -2.12
CA LYS A 117 4.35 -14.08 -1.60
C LYS A 117 3.91 -12.61 -1.69
N LEU A 118 4.80 -11.68 -1.37
CA LEU A 118 4.53 -10.24 -1.46
C LEU A 118 4.31 -9.80 -2.91
N ILE A 119 5.16 -10.25 -3.84
CA ILE A 119 5.04 -9.99 -5.27
C ILE A 119 3.69 -10.49 -5.78
N ARG A 120 3.30 -11.74 -5.48
CA ARG A 120 2.01 -12.30 -5.91
C ARG A 120 0.82 -11.49 -5.39
N ARG A 121 0.87 -11.04 -4.14
CA ARG A 121 -0.19 -10.21 -3.56
C ARG A 121 -0.26 -8.84 -4.24
N ASN A 122 0.89 -8.21 -4.44
CA ASN A 122 0.96 -6.89 -5.06
C ASN A 122 0.59 -6.95 -6.54
N SER A 123 1.04 -7.97 -7.29
CA SER A 123 0.67 -8.17 -8.69
C SER A 123 -0.83 -8.39 -8.84
N GLN A 124 -1.44 -9.15 -7.93
CA GLN A 124 -2.90 -9.32 -7.92
C GLN A 124 -3.60 -7.99 -7.65
N ASN A 125 -3.18 -7.24 -6.63
CA ASN A 125 -3.77 -5.92 -6.33
C ASN A 125 -3.59 -4.92 -7.47
N LEU A 126 -2.46 -4.95 -8.18
CA LEU A 126 -2.24 -4.09 -9.35
C LEU A 126 -3.14 -4.53 -10.51
N ARG A 127 -3.25 -5.83 -10.76
CA ARG A 127 -4.12 -6.37 -11.80
C ARG A 127 -5.61 -6.11 -11.54
N THR A 128 -6.03 -5.96 -10.28
CA THR A 128 -7.42 -5.54 -9.99
C THR A 128 -7.74 -4.10 -10.41
N TRP A 129 -6.74 -3.27 -10.70
CA TRP A 129 -6.94 -1.94 -11.27
C TRP A 129 -6.93 -1.95 -12.79
N ASP A 130 -6.46 -3.03 -13.41
CA ASP A 130 -6.60 -3.22 -14.86
C ASP A 130 -8.06 -3.54 -15.21
N LEU A 131 -8.41 -3.24 -16.45
CA LEU A 131 -9.71 -3.61 -17.01
C LEU A 131 -9.89 -5.12 -16.97
N GLU A 132 -11.13 -5.57 -16.73
CA GLU A 132 -11.50 -6.95 -16.95
C GLU A 132 -11.22 -7.36 -18.39
N GLU A 133 -10.84 -8.62 -18.58
CA GLU A 133 -10.36 -9.15 -19.86
C GLU A 133 -11.40 -8.92 -20.99
N GLU A 134 -12.68 -9.13 -20.69
CA GLU A 134 -13.78 -8.89 -21.63
C GLU A 134 -13.89 -7.42 -22.06
N VAL A 135 -13.78 -6.47 -21.13
CA VAL A 135 -13.84 -5.03 -21.42
C VAL A 135 -12.57 -4.55 -22.12
N ARG A 136 -11.43 -5.18 -21.82
CA ARG A 136 -10.16 -4.87 -22.47
C ARG A 136 -10.21 -5.25 -23.96
N ASP A 137 -10.76 -6.41 -24.30
CA ASP A 137 -10.85 -6.85 -25.69
C ASP A 137 -11.75 -5.92 -26.51
N GLU A 138 -12.92 -5.56 -25.98
CA GLU A 138 -13.82 -4.59 -26.63
C GLU A 138 -13.18 -3.21 -26.80
N LEU A 139 -12.44 -2.74 -25.78
CA LEU A 139 -11.75 -1.46 -25.84
C LEU A 139 -10.59 -1.49 -26.84
N ASP A 140 -9.83 -2.59 -26.88
CA ASP A 140 -8.74 -2.78 -27.82
C ASP A 140 -9.25 -2.79 -29.27
N ASP A 141 -10.40 -3.41 -29.54
CA ASP A 141 -11.04 -3.39 -30.85
C ASP A 141 -11.46 -1.98 -31.27
N VAL A 142 -12.07 -1.22 -30.36
CA VAL A 142 -12.43 0.19 -30.61
C VAL A 142 -11.19 1.04 -30.83
N GLN A 143 -10.15 0.85 -30.03
CA GLN A 143 -8.89 1.57 -30.14
C GLN A 143 -8.19 1.26 -31.47
N GLN A 144 -8.14 -0.01 -31.87
CA GLN A 144 -7.60 -0.42 -33.16
C GLN A 144 -8.42 0.15 -34.32
N TYR A 145 -9.75 0.15 -34.21
CA TYR A 145 -10.62 0.77 -35.19
C TYR A 145 -10.30 2.25 -35.38
N ILE A 146 -10.19 3.02 -34.28
CA ILE A 146 -9.83 4.45 -34.33
C ILE A 146 -8.42 4.65 -34.91
N LEU A 147 -7.44 3.84 -34.50
CA LEU A 147 -6.07 3.91 -35.02
C LEU A 147 -6.02 3.64 -36.53
N ASN A 148 -6.77 2.65 -37.02
CA ASN A 148 -6.86 2.32 -38.44
C ASN A 148 -7.53 3.43 -39.27
N GLN A 149 -8.42 4.21 -38.67
CA GLN A 149 -9.05 5.37 -39.32
C GLN A 149 -8.14 6.62 -39.31
N THR A 150 -7.36 6.81 -38.25
CA THR A 150 -6.55 8.02 -38.03
C THR A 150 -5.17 7.95 -38.67
N ILE A 151 -4.56 6.76 -38.70
CA ILE A 151 -3.27 6.54 -39.35
C ILE A 151 -3.52 6.03 -40.77
N PRO A 152 -3.14 6.75 -41.83
CA PRO A 152 -3.40 6.35 -43.21
C PRO A 152 -2.45 5.23 -43.70
N THR A 153 -2.46 4.09 -43.03
CA THR A 153 -1.70 2.88 -43.41
C THR A 153 -2.29 2.19 -44.64
N ALA A 154 -3.58 2.42 -44.94
CA ALA A 154 -4.23 1.85 -46.13
C ALA A 154 -3.53 2.23 -47.45
N LYS A 155 -2.91 3.43 -47.52
CA LYS A 155 -2.14 3.84 -48.71
C LYS A 155 -0.79 3.12 -48.80
N THR A 156 -0.12 2.90 -47.66
CA THR A 156 1.15 2.17 -47.61
C THR A 156 0.96 0.69 -47.88
N ASP A 157 -0.10 0.07 -47.35
CA ASP A 157 -0.46 -1.32 -47.63
C ASP A 157 -0.87 -1.54 -49.08
N ARG A 158 -1.68 -0.63 -49.65
CA ARG A 158 -2.03 -0.70 -51.07
C ARG A 158 -0.79 -0.56 -51.97
N SER A 159 0.17 0.26 -51.57
CA SER A 159 1.45 0.42 -52.28
C SER A 159 2.32 -0.85 -52.18
N GLN A 160 2.47 -1.41 -50.98
CA GLN A 160 3.20 -2.66 -50.77
C GLN A 160 2.56 -3.84 -51.52
N ARG A 161 1.23 -3.97 -51.47
CA ARG A 161 0.48 -5.03 -52.16
C ARG A 161 0.58 -4.91 -53.68
N ARG A 162 0.67 -3.69 -54.23
CA ARG A 162 0.98 -3.47 -55.66
C ARG A 162 2.41 -3.87 -56.00
N ARG A 163 3.38 -3.57 -55.13
CA ARG A 163 4.79 -3.94 -55.33
C ARG A 163 5.00 -5.46 -55.23
N SER A 164 4.31 -6.15 -54.32
CA SER A 164 4.40 -7.62 -54.20
C SER A 164 3.75 -8.33 -55.38
N LYS A 165 2.55 -7.90 -55.83
CA LYS A 165 1.88 -8.46 -57.01
C LYS A 165 2.69 -8.31 -58.31
N ARG A 166 3.51 -7.26 -58.43
CA ARG A 166 4.42 -7.10 -59.59
C ARG A 166 5.57 -8.11 -59.61
N LYS A 167 5.88 -8.73 -58.48
CA LYS A 167 6.99 -9.69 -58.34
C LYS A 167 6.52 -11.15 -58.30
N GLN A 168 5.21 -11.40 -58.30
CA GLN A 168 4.69 -12.77 -58.33
C GLN A 168 4.41 -13.19 -59.77
N PHE A 169 4.89 -14.38 -60.11
CA PHE A 169 4.55 -15.09 -61.33
C PHE A 169 3.04 -15.39 -61.30
N LYS A 170 2.32 -15.03 -62.38
CA LYS A 170 0.88 -15.28 -62.48
C LYS A 170 0.66 -16.75 -62.82
N GLU A 171 0.46 -17.59 -61.81
CA GLU A 171 -0.29 -18.82 -62.00
C GLU A 171 -1.77 -18.47 -61.91
N ASP A 172 -2.49 -18.58 -63.04
CA ASP A 172 -3.93 -18.44 -63.09
C ASP A 172 -4.56 -19.65 -62.36
N THR A 173 -4.82 -19.49 -61.06
CA THR A 173 -5.64 -20.45 -60.29
C THR A 173 -7.00 -19.82 -60.03
N SER A 174 -7.96 -20.22 -60.85
CA SER A 174 -9.39 -19.98 -60.65
C SER A 174 -9.90 -20.80 -59.47
N ASN A 175 -9.59 -20.37 -58.25
CA ASN A 175 -10.24 -20.88 -57.04
C ASN A 175 -11.28 -19.87 -56.56
N ASP A 176 -12.33 -19.70 -57.36
CA ASP A 176 -13.61 -19.18 -56.87
C ASP A 176 -14.42 -20.40 -56.46
N SER A 177 -14.39 -20.74 -55.17
CA SER A 177 -15.09 -21.88 -54.61
C SER A 177 -16.60 -21.66 -54.74
N THR A 178 -17.15 -22.07 -55.89
CA THR A 178 -18.55 -22.44 -56.18
C THR A 178 -19.65 -21.51 -55.67
N ARG A 179 -19.41 -20.21 -55.54
CA ARG A 179 -20.47 -19.22 -55.27
C ARG A 179 -20.99 -18.63 -56.58
N ASP A 180 -21.91 -19.34 -57.23
CA ASP A 180 -22.70 -18.72 -58.30
C ASP A 180 -23.76 -17.79 -57.69
N HIS A 181 -23.54 -16.48 -57.84
CA HIS A 181 -24.45 -15.44 -57.35
C HIS A 181 -25.88 -15.54 -57.90
N ARG A 182 -26.10 -16.27 -58.99
CA ARG A 182 -27.43 -16.48 -59.58
C ARG A 182 -28.27 -17.48 -58.79
N TYR A 183 -27.63 -18.36 -58.01
CA TYR A 183 -28.30 -19.44 -57.28
C TYR A 183 -27.81 -19.49 -55.83
N PRO A 184 -28.39 -18.68 -54.93
CA PRO A 184 -27.96 -18.62 -53.53
C PRO A 184 -28.18 -19.94 -52.75
N GLY A 185 -28.98 -20.86 -53.29
CA GLY A 185 -29.22 -22.20 -52.72
C GLY A 185 -28.35 -23.32 -53.29
N LEU A 186 -27.42 -23.03 -54.20
CA LEU A 186 -26.56 -24.04 -54.80
C LEU A 186 -25.50 -24.55 -53.81
N THR A 187 -24.92 -23.65 -53.00
CA THR A 187 -23.83 -24.02 -52.07
C THR A 187 -24.24 -24.85 -50.86
N PRO A 188 -25.44 -24.72 -50.26
CA PRO A 188 -25.85 -25.60 -49.16
C PRO A 188 -26.27 -27.00 -49.61
N GLY A 189 -26.70 -27.15 -50.87
CA GLY A 189 -27.24 -28.40 -51.41
C GLY A 189 -26.26 -29.25 -52.21
N LEU A 190 -25.07 -28.71 -52.54
CA LEU A 190 -24.02 -29.46 -53.22
C LEU A 190 -23.26 -30.30 -52.20
N ALA A 191 -23.21 -31.62 -52.41
CA ALA A 191 -22.44 -32.50 -51.55
C ALA A 191 -20.93 -32.18 -51.66
N PRO A 192 -20.17 -32.20 -50.55
CA PRO A 192 -18.73 -32.09 -50.61
C PRO A 192 -18.16 -33.41 -51.16
N VAL A 193 -17.99 -33.48 -52.48
CA VAL A 193 -17.38 -34.61 -53.17
C VAL A 193 -15.87 -34.56 -52.94
N GLY A 194 -15.32 -35.65 -52.39
CA GLY A 194 -13.87 -35.77 -52.15
C GLY A 194 -13.14 -36.22 -53.41
N LEU A 195 -11.84 -35.93 -53.50
CA LEU A 195 -11.00 -36.35 -54.63
C LEU A 195 -10.96 -37.88 -54.83
N SER A 196 -11.35 -38.67 -53.82
CA SER A 196 -11.43 -40.13 -53.87
C SER A 196 -12.76 -40.68 -54.41
N ASP A 197 -13.77 -39.82 -54.60
CA ASP A 197 -15.13 -40.25 -55.00
C ASP A 197 -15.31 -40.27 -56.53
N GLU A 198 -14.35 -39.71 -57.28
CA GLU A 198 -14.34 -39.72 -58.76
C GLU A 198 -13.44 -40.81 -59.36
N GLU A 199 -12.71 -41.58 -58.54
CA GLU A 199 -11.70 -42.54 -59.05
C GLU A 199 -12.16 -44.01 -59.12
N ASP A 200 -13.37 -44.36 -58.69
CA ASP A 200 -13.93 -45.72 -58.87
C ASP A 200 -14.94 -45.73 -60.04
N SER A 201 -14.45 -46.07 -61.22
CA SER A 201 -15.26 -46.38 -62.40
C SER A 201 -16.11 -47.61 -62.11
N SER A 202 -17.42 -47.43 -61.91
CA SER A 202 -18.39 -48.52 -61.78
C SER A 202 -18.52 -49.27 -63.10
N GLU A 203 -17.72 -50.32 -63.28
CA GLU A 203 -17.85 -51.31 -64.34
C GLU A 203 -18.94 -52.31 -63.91
N GLU A 204 -20.14 -52.19 -64.49
CA GLU A 204 -21.25 -53.14 -64.30
C GLU A 204 -20.99 -54.45 -65.06
N ASP A 205 -21.04 -55.57 -64.32
CA ASP A 205 -21.53 -56.89 -64.77
C ASP A 205 -22.32 -57.54 -63.61
#